data_AF-A0A1J6Y8M6-F1
#
_entry.id   AF-A0A1J6Y8M6-F1
#
_cell.length_a   1.000
_cell.length_b   1.000
_cell.length_c   1.000
_cell.angle_alpha   90.00
_cell.angle_beta   90.00
_cell.angle_gamma   90.00
#
_symmetry.space_group_name_H-M   'P 1'
#
loop_
_entity.id
_entity.type
_entity.pdbx_description
1 polymer ?
#
loop_
_entity_poly.entity_id
_entity_poly.type
_entity_poly.pdbx_seq_one_letter_code
_entity_poly.pdbx_strand_id
1 'polypeptide(L)'
;MLGGLSDRDRAILTLEAAWPRHGGMKEETIRAQLGMSPARYYQLLGRLIETEAALEFDPLLVRRLRRLRDSRAVQRTARMRGFVG
;
A
#
# COMPACT_ATOMS: atom_id res chain seq x y z
N MET A 1 20.63 -4.04 -4.06
CA MET A 1 20.76 -2.98 -3.05
C MET A 1 19.72 -1.88 -3.34
N LEU A 2 18.46 -2.07 -2.95
CA LEU A 2 17.46 -0.98 -3.01
C LEU A 2 17.40 -0.34 -1.61
N GLY A 3 18.54 0.19 -1.17
CA GLY A 3 18.78 0.67 0.20
C GLY A 3 18.32 2.10 0.46
N GLY A 4 17.25 2.56 -0.20
CA GLY A 4 16.76 3.91 -0.03
C GLY A 4 15.39 4.09 -0.67
N LEU A 5 14.49 4.69 0.09
CA LEU A 5 13.17 5.09 -0.39
C LEU A 5 13.36 6.07 -1.56
N SER A 6 12.93 5.70 -2.77
CA SER A 6 12.95 6.61 -3.92
C SER A 6 11.97 7.77 -3.70
N ASP A 7 12.13 8.88 -4.39
CA ASP A 7 11.18 10.02 -4.32
C ASP A 7 9.74 9.59 -4.59
N ARG A 8 9.55 8.64 -5.50
CA ARG A 8 8.25 8.02 -5.76
C ARG A 8 7.70 7.28 -4.54
N ASP A 9 8.53 6.53 -3.83
CA ASP A 9 8.13 5.80 -2.64
C ASP A 9 7.73 6.77 -1.51
N ARG A 10 8.47 7.89 -1.39
CA ARG A 10 8.19 8.93 -0.40
C ARG A 10 6.86 9.62 -0.71
N ALA A 11 6.62 9.91 -1.99
CA ALA A 11 5.36 10.45 -2.46
C ALA A 11 4.18 9.51 -2.17
N ILE A 12 4.37 8.19 -2.36
CA ILE A 12 3.36 7.17 -2.04
C ILE A 12 3.00 7.18 -0.55
N LEU A 13 4.01 7.17 0.34
CA LEU A 13 3.75 7.20 1.79
C LEU A 13 3.09 8.51 2.24
N THR A 14 3.53 9.64 1.67
CA THR A 14 2.96 10.96 1.96
C THR A 14 1.50 11.05 1.53
N LEU A 15 1.15 10.49 0.36
CA LEU A 15 -0.23 10.41 -0.11
C LEU A 15 -1.10 9.56 0.81
N GLU A 16 -0.59 8.43 1.32
CA GLU A 16 -1.31 7.62 2.30
C GLU A 16 -1.52 8.34 3.64
N ALA A 17 -0.53 9.10 4.10
CA ALA A 17 -0.65 9.91 5.30
C ALA A 17 -1.75 10.98 5.16
N ALA A 18 -1.81 11.64 4.00
CA ALA A 18 -2.79 12.67 3.71
C ALA A 18 -4.21 12.11 3.46
N TRP A 19 -4.35 10.87 2.97
CA TRP A 19 -5.64 10.27 2.60
C TRP A 19 -5.91 8.94 3.32
N PRO A 20 -6.19 8.98 4.63
CA PRO A 20 -6.43 7.77 5.44
C PRO A 20 -7.77 7.07 5.12
N ARG A 21 -8.74 7.76 4.51
CA ARG A 21 -10.03 7.16 4.10
C ARG A 21 -10.01 6.80 2.62
N HIS A 22 -10.37 5.55 2.33
CA HIS A 22 -10.63 5.07 0.98
C HIS A 22 -11.94 5.72 0.48
N GLY A 23 -11.84 6.85 -0.20
CA GLY A 23 -12.91 7.41 -1.02
C GLY A 23 -12.56 7.25 -2.50
N GLY A 24 -13.54 7.15 -3.39
CA GLY A 24 -13.31 6.94 -4.84
C GLY A 24 -12.35 7.98 -5.47
N MET A 25 -12.31 9.20 -4.92
CA MET A 25 -11.35 10.24 -5.33
C MET A 25 -9.87 9.83 -5.18
N LYS A 26 -9.55 8.92 -4.27
CA LYS A 26 -8.18 8.47 -4.03
C LYS A 26 -7.61 7.73 -5.23
N GLU A 27 -8.41 6.87 -5.87
CA GLU A 27 -7.94 6.10 -7.03
C GLU A 27 -7.76 6.97 -8.27
N GLU A 28 -8.64 7.95 -8.45
CA GLU A 28 -8.51 8.99 -9.48
C GLU A 28 -7.23 9.81 -9.26
N THR A 29 -6.99 10.25 -8.02
CA THR A 29 -5.80 11.02 -7.63
C THR A 29 -4.52 10.23 -7.85
N ILE A 30 -4.50 8.92 -7.52
CA ILE A 30 -3.35 8.05 -7.77
C ILE A 30 -3.05 7.99 -9.28
N ARG A 31 -4.07 7.84 -10.13
CA ARG A 31 -3.87 7.85 -11.60
C ARG A 31 -3.38 9.20 -12.08
N ALA A 32 -3.95 10.29 -11.60
CA ALA A 32 -3.61 11.65 -12.03
C ALA A 32 -2.21 12.09 -11.57
N GLN A 33 -1.83 11.82 -10.31
CA GLN A 33 -0.55 12.27 -9.73
C GLN A 33 0.62 11.33 -10.06
N LEU A 34 0.40 10.01 -10.00
CA LEU A 34 1.47 9.03 -10.18
C LEU A 34 1.49 8.42 -11.58
N GLY A 35 0.49 8.70 -12.42
CA GLY A 35 0.39 8.16 -13.78
C GLY A 35 0.25 6.64 -13.82
N MET A 36 -0.18 6.01 -12.72
CA MET A 36 -0.21 4.55 -12.59
C MET A 36 -1.57 4.02 -12.16
N SER A 37 -1.84 2.78 -12.56
CA SER A 37 -3.05 2.08 -12.14
C SER A 37 -3.05 1.82 -10.63
N PRO A 38 -4.21 1.97 -9.95
CA PRO A 38 -4.35 1.69 -8.51
C PRO A 38 -3.85 0.29 -8.11
N ALA A 39 -4.02 -0.71 -8.99
CA ALA A 39 -3.52 -2.05 -8.75
C ALA A 39 -1.99 -2.10 -8.57
N ARG A 40 -1.25 -1.39 -9.44
CA ARG A 40 0.22 -1.30 -9.36
C ARG A 40 0.65 -0.48 -8.15
N TYR A 41 -0.09 0.59 -7.83
CA TYR A 41 0.14 1.39 -6.63
C TYR A 41 0.08 0.55 -5.35
N TYR A 42 -0.99 -0.23 -5.15
CA TYR A 42 -1.12 -1.07 -3.96
C TYR A 42 -0.10 -2.21 -3.91
N GLN A 43 0.33 -2.75 -5.05
CA GLN A 43 1.43 -3.71 -5.09
C GLN A 43 2.75 -3.10 -4.64
N LEU A 44 3.07 -1.89 -5.12
CA LEU A 44 4.29 -1.18 -4.74
C LEU A 44 4.25 -0.80 -3.25
N LEU A 45 3.14 -0.21 -2.81
CA LEU A 45 2.89 0.14 -1.41
C LEU A 45 3.07 -1.10 -0.51
N GLY A 46 2.52 -2.24 -0.91
CA GLY A 46 2.62 -3.49 -0.16
C GLY A 46 4.05 -4.01 0.04
N ARG A 47 4.93 -3.79 -0.94
CA ARG A 47 6.38 -4.09 -0.83
C ARG A 47 7.12 -3.02 -0.05
N LEU A 48 6.77 -1.75 -0.28
CA LEU A 48 7.39 -0.60 0.36
C LEU A 48 7.23 -0.66 1.88
N ILE A 49 6.01 -0.94 2.35
CA ILE A 49 5.74 -1.05 3.79
C ILE A 49 6.51 -2.19 4.46
N GLU A 50 7.07 -3.16 3.73
CA GLU A 50 7.90 -4.24 4.30
C GLU A 50 9.36 -3.83 4.51
N THR A 51 9.81 -2.73 3.87
CA THR A 51 11.18 -2.25 3.96
C THR A 51 11.43 -1.45 5.23
N GLU A 52 12.69 -1.44 5.68
CA GLU A 52 13.12 -0.66 6.85
C GLU A 52 13.05 0.85 6.58
N ALA A 53 13.38 1.27 5.36
CA ALA A 53 13.29 2.67 4.95
C ALA A 53 11.87 3.26 5.12
N ALA A 54 10.81 2.46 4.93
CA ALA A 54 9.45 2.92 5.17
C ALA A 54 9.18 3.12 6.67
N LEU A 55 9.72 2.24 7.53
CA LEU A 55 9.64 2.39 8.98
C LEU A 55 10.42 3.60 9.48
N GLU A 56 11.55 3.93 8.87
CA GLU A 56 12.32 5.15 9.17
C GLU A 56 11.56 6.43 8.79
N PHE A 57 10.78 6.38 7.70
CA PHE A 57 9.99 7.53 7.25
C PHE A 57 8.78 7.81 8.15
N ASP A 58 7.90 6.81 8.34
CA ASP A 58 6.75 6.93 9.25
C ASP A 58 6.38 5.56 9.84
N PRO A 59 6.87 5.23 11.05
CA PRO A 59 6.66 3.92 11.65
C PRO A 59 5.19 3.68 12.05
N LEU A 60 4.43 4.73 12.36
CA LEU A 60 3.02 4.61 12.77
C LEU A 60 2.13 4.31 11.57
N LEU A 61 2.30 5.05 10.48
CA LEU A 61 1.59 4.83 9.23
C LEU A 61 1.89 3.44 8.68
N VAL A 62 3.16 3.05 8.62
CA VAL A 62 3.57 1.73 8.10
C VAL A 62 2.97 0.60 8.92
N ARG A 63 2.97 0.69 10.25
CA ARG A 63 2.32 -0.32 11.12
C ARG A 63 0.82 -0.43 10.85
N ARG A 64 0.13 0.71 10.67
CA ARG A 64 -1.30 0.73 10.35
C ARG A 64 -1.60 0.10 8.99
N LEU A 65 -0.80 0.43 7.97
CA LEU A 65 -0.92 -0.12 6.62
C LEU A 65 -0.64 -1.62 6.56
N ARG A 66 0.38 -2.10 7.29
CA ARG A 66 0.67 -3.55 7.44
C ARG A 66 -0.54 -4.29 8.00
N ARG A 67 -1.16 -3.77 9.07
CA ARG A 67 -2.35 -4.37 9.69
C ARG A 67 -3.54 -4.44 8.73
N LEU A 68 -3.80 -3.36 7.99
CA LEU A 68 -4.85 -3.28 6.97
C LEU A 68 -4.64 -4.31 5.84
N ARG A 69 -3.38 -4.52 5.43
CA ARG A 69 -3.02 -5.52 4.42
C ARG A 69 -3.31 -6.93 4.91
N ASP A 70 -2.90 -7.25 6.14
CA ASP A 70 -3.10 -8.58 6.71
C ASP A 70 -4.60 -8.90 6.84
N SER A 71 -5.42 -7.94 7.25
CA SER A 71 -6.89 -8.10 7.26
C SER A 71 -7.46 -8.37 5.86
N ARG A 72 -6.92 -7.76 4.79
CA ARG A 72 -7.34 -8.04 3.41
C ARG A 72 -6.82 -9.38 2.86
N ALA A 73 -5.64 -9.81 3.28
CA ALA A 73 -5.07 -11.09 2.88
C ALA A 73 -5.89 -12.26 3.45
N VAL A 74 -6.31 -12.17 4.71
CA VAL A 74 -7.17 -13.16 5.38
C VAL A 74 -8.51 -13.34 4.66
N GLN A 75 -9.11 -12.27 4.13
CA GLN A 75 -10.35 -12.36 3.34
C GLN A 75 -10.17 -13.07 1.99
N ARG A 76 -8.98 -13.08 1.38
CA ARG A 76 -8.72 -13.83 0.14
C ARG A 76 -8.49 -15.32 0.40
N THR A 77 -7.72 -15.67 1.43
CA THR A 77 -7.44 -17.08 1.77
C THR A 77 -8.69 -17.84 2.17
N ALA A 78 -9.68 -17.17 2.77
CA ALA A 78 -10.98 -17.76 3.08
C ALA A 78 -11.78 -18.21 1.83
N ARG A 79 -11.51 -17.63 0.64
CA ARG A 79 -12.23 -17.99 -0.60
C ARG A 79 -11.55 -19.11 -1.41
N MET A 80 -10.23 -19.24 -1.34
CA MET A 80 -9.51 -20.28 -2.11
C MET A 80 -9.65 -21.69 -1.53
N ARG A 81 -10.07 -21.83 -0.27
CA ARG A 81 -10.22 -23.14 0.38
C ARG A 81 -11.59 -23.80 0.12
N GLY A 82 -12.40 -23.24 -0.79
CA GLY A 82 -13.72 -23.74 -1.19
C GLY A 82 -13.86 -24.18 -2.66
N PHE A 83 -12.78 -24.25 -3.43
CA PHE A 83 -12.80 -24.70 -4.84
C PHE A 83 -12.14 -26.08 -5.03
N VAL A 84 -12.51 -27.04 -4.19
CA VAL A 84 -12.38 -28.47 -4.49
C VAL A 84 -13.73 -29.09 -4.15
N GLY A 85 -14.50 -29.37 -5.19
CA GLY A 85 -15.81 -30.01 -5.17
C GLY A 85 -16.19 -30.31 -6.60
#